data_AF-A0A832IWH5-F1
#
_entry.id   AF-A0A832IWH5-F1
#
_cell.length_a   1.000
_cell.length_b   1.000
_cell.length_c   1.000
_cell.angle_alpha   90.00
_cell.angle_beta   90.00
_cell.angle_gamma   90.00
#
_symmetry.space_group_name_H-M   'P 1'
#
loop_
_entity.id
_entity.type
_entity.pdbx_description
1 polymer ?
#
loop_
_entity_poly.entity_id
_entity_poly.type
_entity_poly.pdbx_seq_one_letter_code
_entity_poly.pdbx_strand_id
1 'polypeptide(L)'
;MSVDIYKINPEFRDIMPQEIIDLEDNATWNSEGYTKRGISDLTDKKEILEEHSLCAGCPEAAALRYILAALPLPEETVIVNSTGCTSLMFPHIALHTVHSLFGNQNAVASGIK
;
A
#
# COMPACT_ATOMS: atom_id res chain seq x y z
N MET A 1 -15.60 8.72 5.80
CA MET A 1 -14.45 9.64 5.68
C MET A 1 -13.69 9.13 4.48
N SER A 2 -13.90 9.66 3.28
CA SER A 2 -12.95 9.35 2.20
C SER A 2 -11.75 10.26 2.43
N VAL A 3 -10.59 9.63 2.47
CA VAL A 3 -9.33 10.31 2.81
C VAL A 3 -8.54 10.67 1.54
N ASP A 4 -9.06 10.32 0.35
CA ASP A 4 -8.57 10.59 -1.01
C ASP A 4 -7.02 10.72 -1.10
N ILE A 5 -6.29 9.84 -0.41
CA ILE A 5 -4.84 10.03 -0.15
C ILE A 5 -3.99 9.94 -1.42
N TYR A 6 -4.51 9.31 -2.47
CA TYR A 6 -3.87 9.18 -3.78
C TYR A 6 -4.32 10.23 -4.78
N LYS A 7 -5.29 11.07 -4.43
CA LYS A 7 -5.79 12.10 -5.33
C LYS A 7 -4.80 13.26 -5.38
N ILE A 8 -4.19 13.47 -6.54
CA ILE A 8 -3.21 14.53 -6.71
C ILE A 8 -3.94 15.87 -6.84
N ASN A 9 -3.44 16.90 -6.16
CA ASN A 9 -3.94 18.25 -6.38
C ASN A 9 -3.61 18.68 -7.82
N PRO A 10 -4.61 19.08 -8.64
CA PRO A 10 -4.39 19.45 -10.05
C PRO A 10 -3.29 20.49 -10.27
N GLU A 11 -3.14 21.43 -9.33
CA GLU A 11 -2.15 22.51 -9.41
C GLU A 11 -0.70 22.03 -9.23
N PHE A 12 -0.48 20.81 -8.74
CA PHE A 12 0.85 20.24 -8.53
C PHE A 12 1.15 19.08 -9.48
N ARG A 13 0.23 18.69 -10.37
CA ARG A 13 0.38 17.49 -11.19
C ARG A 13 1.61 17.56 -12.12
N ASP A 14 1.94 18.75 -12.60
CA ASP A 14 3.08 19.00 -13.50
C ASP A 14 4.45 18.86 -12.82
N ILE A 15 4.51 19.00 -11.50
CA ILE A 15 5.73 18.87 -10.69
C ILE A 15 5.80 17.57 -9.89
N MET A 16 4.73 16.77 -9.88
CA MET A 16 4.72 15.50 -9.16
C MET A 16 5.65 14.47 -9.84
N PRO A 17 6.31 13.60 -9.05
CA PRO A 17 7.02 12.45 -9.61
C PRO A 17 6.08 11.55 -10.42
N GLN A 18 6.60 10.97 -11.51
CA GLN A 18 5.82 10.11 -12.39
C GLN A 18 5.24 8.91 -11.64
N GLU A 19 5.96 8.40 -10.64
CA GLU A 19 5.52 7.26 -9.83
C GLU A 19 4.24 7.56 -9.05
N ILE A 20 4.05 8.80 -8.59
CA ILE A 20 2.85 9.24 -7.87
C ILE A 20 1.69 9.43 -8.84
N ILE A 21 1.95 9.96 -10.03
CA ILE A 21 0.96 10.09 -11.11
C ILE A 21 0.46 8.70 -11.53
N ASP A 22 1.37 7.74 -11.71
CA ASP A 22 1.04 6.36 -12.07
C ASP A 22 0.27 5.63 -10.96
N LEU A 23 0.46 6.00 -9.68
CA LEU A 23 -0.31 5.48 -8.55
C LEU A 23 -1.75 5.97 -8.55
N GLU A 24 -2.01 7.19 -9.02
CA GLU A 24 -3.39 7.67 -9.20
C GLU A 24 -4.02 7.04 -10.46
N ASP A 25 -3.29 7.00 -11.57
CA ASP A 25 -3.85 6.67 -12.90
C ASP A 25 -3.85 5.16 -13.21
N ASN A 26 -2.84 4.41 -12.78
CA ASN A 26 -2.60 3.02 -13.22
C ASN A 26 -2.42 2.02 -12.06
N ALA A 27 -2.84 2.37 -10.86
CA ALA A 27 -2.79 1.46 -9.73
C ALA A 27 -3.73 0.26 -9.83
N THR A 28 -3.44 -0.82 -9.08
CA THR A 28 -4.30 -2.01 -9.00
C THR A 28 -5.68 -1.75 -8.36
N TRP A 29 -5.86 -0.60 -7.69
CA TRP A 29 -7.09 -0.18 -7.02
C TRP A 29 -7.80 1.02 -7.67
N ASN A 30 -7.26 1.60 -8.76
CA ASN A 30 -7.88 2.78 -9.38
C ASN A 30 -9.35 2.47 -9.74
N SER A 31 -10.24 3.30 -9.22
CA SER A 31 -11.68 3.11 -9.11
C SER A 31 -12.48 3.50 -10.37
N GLU A 32 -11.84 4.00 -11.43
CA GLU A 32 -12.51 4.22 -12.73
C GLU A 32 -12.99 2.93 -13.41
N GLY A 33 -12.59 1.78 -12.90
CA GLY A 33 -13.21 0.51 -13.24
C GLY A 33 -13.03 -0.47 -12.10
N TYR A 34 -14.12 -0.77 -11.38
CA TYR A 34 -14.25 -2.06 -10.68
C TYR A 34 -14.35 -3.20 -11.73
N THR A 35 -13.34 -3.31 -12.58
CA THR A 35 -13.14 -4.45 -13.46
C THR A 35 -12.63 -5.61 -12.63
N LYS A 36 -13.01 -6.81 -13.04
CA LYS A 36 -12.63 -8.06 -12.38
C LYS A 36 -11.10 -8.17 -12.34
N ARG A 37 -10.52 -7.95 -11.15
CA ARG A 37 -9.08 -8.05 -10.90
C ARG A 37 -8.60 -9.47 -11.22
N GLY A 38 -7.56 -9.58 -12.05
CA GLY A 38 -6.94 -10.82 -12.43
C GLY A 38 -5.49 -10.89 -11.98
N ILE A 39 -4.91 -12.09 -11.99
CA ILE A 39 -3.48 -12.26 -11.68
C ILE A 39 -2.58 -11.52 -12.68
N SER A 40 -3.06 -11.33 -13.91
CA SER A 40 -2.38 -10.55 -14.95
C SER A 40 -2.24 -9.07 -14.60
N ASP A 41 -3.12 -8.53 -13.73
CA ASP A 41 -3.04 -7.12 -13.34
C ASP A 41 -1.85 -6.86 -12.41
N LEU A 42 -1.32 -7.89 -11.73
CA LEU A 42 -0.16 -7.75 -10.84
C LEU A 42 1.15 -7.42 -11.58
N THR A 43 1.23 -7.69 -12.88
CA THR A 43 2.44 -7.39 -13.68
C THR A 43 2.37 -6.05 -14.39
N ASP A 44 1.17 -5.59 -14.74
CA ASP A 44 0.97 -4.49 -15.69
C ASP A 44 0.53 -3.19 -15.00
N LYS A 45 0.12 -3.27 -13.74
CA LYS A 45 -0.36 -2.14 -12.93
C LYS A 45 0.70 -1.64 -11.96
N LYS A 46 0.57 -0.37 -11.59
CA LYS A 46 1.37 0.26 -10.55
C LYS A 46 1.01 -0.35 -9.18
N GLU A 47 2.02 -0.74 -8.42
CA GLU A 47 1.85 -1.30 -7.08
C GLU A 47 2.21 -0.28 -5.99
N ILE A 48 1.59 -0.41 -4.80
CA ILE A 48 1.89 0.44 -3.63
C ILE A 48 3.34 0.26 -3.16
N LEU A 49 3.89 -0.94 -3.36
CA LEU A 49 5.19 -1.36 -2.87
C LEU A 49 6.03 -1.90 -4.03
N GLU A 50 6.86 -1.02 -4.60
CA GLU A 50 7.83 -1.39 -5.64
C GLU A 50 9.25 -1.51 -5.08
N GLU A 51 9.60 -0.63 -4.15
CA GLU A 51 10.92 -0.59 -3.52
C GLU A 51 10.81 -0.83 -2.01
N HIS A 52 11.79 -1.56 -1.47
CA HIS A 52 11.89 -1.83 -0.05
C HIS A 52 13.32 -2.09 0.38
N SER A 53 13.60 -1.89 1.66
CA SER A 53 14.90 -2.16 2.28
C SER A 53 15.13 -3.63 2.64
N LEU A 54 14.18 -4.53 2.36
CA LEU A 54 14.30 -5.96 2.64
C LEU A 54 15.28 -6.66 1.68
N CYS A 55 15.81 -7.81 2.12
CA CYS A 55 16.80 -8.57 1.36
C CYS A 55 16.31 -8.96 -0.04
N ALA A 56 17.25 -9.10 -0.99
CA ALA A 56 16.96 -9.63 -2.31
C ALA A 56 16.36 -11.05 -2.20
N GLY A 57 15.21 -11.27 -2.83
CA GLY A 57 14.48 -12.54 -2.75
C GLY A 57 13.78 -12.80 -1.41
N CYS A 58 13.56 -11.76 -0.59
CA CYS A 58 12.84 -11.89 0.68
C CYS A 58 11.40 -12.39 0.45
N PRO A 59 10.99 -13.54 1.04
CA PRO A 59 9.65 -14.08 0.86
C PRO A 59 8.58 -13.22 1.55
N GLU A 60 8.91 -12.56 2.67
CA GLU A 60 7.98 -11.66 3.36
C GLU A 60 7.66 -10.43 2.53
N ALA A 61 8.65 -9.89 1.82
CA ALA A 61 8.46 -8.75 0.92
C ALA A 61 7.53 -9.11 -0.24
N ALA A 62 7.75 -10.26 -0.87
CA ALA A 62 6.88 -10.75 -1.94
C ALA A 62 5.44 -10.98 -1.44
N ALA A 63 5.28 -11.57 -0.24
CA ALA A 63 3.96 -11.76 0.37
C ALA A 63 3.25 -10.44 0.62
N LEU A 64 3.93 -9.44 1.19
CA LEU A 64 3.35 -8.12 1.44
C LEU A 64 2.98 -7.40 0.14
N ARG A 65 3.83 -7.45 -0.87
CA ARG A 65 3.53 -6.90 -2.21
C ARG A 65 2.20 -7.43 -2.74
N TYR A 66 2.00 -8.75 -2.71
CA TYR A 66 0.74 -9.36 -3.16
C TYR A 66 -0.47 -8.98 -2.29
N ILE A 67 -0.30 -8.90 -0.97
CA ILE A 67 -1.37 -8.46 -0.06
C ILE A 67 -1.78 -7.01 -0.37
N LEU A 68 -0.81 -6.13 -0.54
CA LEU A 68 -1.04 -4.71 -0.82
C LEU A 68 -1.71 -4.50 -2.18
N ALA A 69 -1.26 -5.23 -3.21
CA ALA A 69 -1.88 -5.19 -4.53
C ALA A 69 -3.33 -5.68 -4.54
N ALA A 70 -3.70 -6.56 -3.60
CA ALA A 70 -5.05 -7.10 -3.45
C ALA A 70 -6.00 -6.20 -2.64
N LEU A 71 -5.52 -5.09 -2.05
CA LEU A 71 -6.37 -4.21 -1.25
C LEU A 71 -7.49 -3.59 -2.11
N PRO A 72 -8.77 -3.71 -1.70
CA PRO A 72 -9.88 -3.20 -2.48
C PRO A 72 -9.86 -1.67 -2.57
N LEU A 73 -9.60 -1.02 -1.44
CA LEU A 73 -9.54 0.42 -1.27
C LEU A 73 -8.41 0.73 -0.26
N PRO A 74 -7.19 1.03 -0.71
CA PRO A 74 -6.06 1.17 0.21
C PRO A 74 -6.19 2.42 1.11
N GLU A 75 -6.86 3.47 0.64
CA GLU A 75 -7.18 4.67 1.43
C GLU A 75 -8.05 4.42 2.67
N GLU A 76 -8.85 3.35 2.68
CA GLU A 76 -9.65 2.92 3.84
C GLU A 76 -9.01 1.75 4.59
N THR A 77 -7.75 1.43 4.30
CA THR A 77 -7.02 0.36 4.95
C THR A 77 -6.05 0.91 6.01
N VAL A 78 -6.19 0.43 7.24
CA VAL A 78 -5.22 0.64 8.32
C VAL A 78 -4.43 -0.64 8.54
N ILE A 79 -3.11 -0.56 8.38
CA ILE A 79 -2.20 -1.68 8.63
C ILE A 79 -1.64 -1.55 10.06
N VAL A 80 -1.86 -2.58 10.88
CA VAL A 80 -1.28 -2.67 12.22
C VAL A 80 -0.18 -3.72 12.19
N ASN A 81 1.06 -3.30 12.38
CA ASN A 81 2.22 -4.19 12.31
C ASN A 81 2.91 -4.33 13.66
N SER A 82 3.43 -5.52 13.97
CA SER A 82 4.33 -5.72 15.11
C SER A 82 5.77 -5.37 14.73
N THR A 83 6.62 -5.19 15.73
CA THR A 83 8.08 -5.17 15.53
C THR A 83 8.57 -6.44 14.82
N GLY A 84 9.37 -6.29 13.77
CA GLY A 84 9.86 -7.36 12.90
C GLY A 84 10.42 -6.82 11.58
N CYS A 85 10.90 -7.69 10.68
CA CYS A 85 11.48 -7.26 9.40
C CYS A 85 10.55 -6.33 8.60
N THR A 86 9.26 -6.66 8.55
CA THR A 86 8.23 -5.89 7.84
C THR A 86 8.07 -4.46 8.37
N SER A 87 8.41 -4.20 9.64
CA SER A 87 8.37 -2.86 10.22
C SER A 87 9.37 -1.87 9.59
N LEU A 88 10.42 -2.38 8.95
CA LEU A 88 11.38 -1.56 8.20
C LEU A 88 10.84 -1.13 6.83
N MET A 89 9.80 -1.80 6.33
CA MET A 89 9.21 -1.55 5.02
C MET A 89 8.04 -0.56 5.10
N PHE A 90 7.19 -0.68 6.13
CA PHE A 90 5.97 0.11 6.26
C PHE A 90 6.14 1.65 6.23
N PRO A 91 7.26 2.25 6.69
CA PRO A 91 7.49 3.68 6.50
C PRO A 91 7.66 4.13 5.04
N HIS A 92 7.93 3.20 4.12
CA HIS A 92 8.15 3.49 2.70
C HIS A 92 6.88 3.43 1.85
N ILE A 93 5.73 3.04 2.43
CA ILE A 93 4.48 2.96 1.69
C ILE A 93 3.53 4.07 2.11
N ALA A 94 2.83 4.65 1.14
CA ALA A 94 1.83 5.70 1.38
C ALA A 94 0.50 5.10 1.86
N LEU A 95 0.51 4.44 3.03
CA LEU A 95 -0.67 3.89 3.69
C LEU A 95 -0.73 4.30 5.16
N HIS A 96 -1.92 4.20 5.76
CA HIS A 96 -2.07 4.34 7.20
C HIS A 96 -1.47 3.13 7.92
N THR A 97 -0.29 3.28 8.49
CA THR A 97 0.41 2.22 9.21
C THR A 97 0.56 2.56 10.69
N VAL A 98 0.29 1.60 11.57
CA VAL A 98 0.51 1.70 13.02
C VAL A 98 1.54 0.66 13.43
N HIS A 99 2.74 1.14 13.76
CA HIS A 99 3.77 0.30 14.35
C HIS A 99 3.45 0.04 15.83
N SER A 100 3.12 -1.21 16.12
CA SER A 100 2.91 -1.75 17.46
C SER A 100 4.17 -2.44 17.98
N LEU A 101 4.13 -2.87 19.24
CA LEU A 101 5.23 -3.60 19.86
C LEU A 101 5.20 -5.08 19.43
N PHE A 102 6.28 -5.78 19.76
CA PHE A 102 6.35 -7.22 19.54
C PHE A 102 5.29 -7.95 20.40
N GLY A 103 4.37 -8.65 19.75
CA GLY A 103 3.39 -9.53 20.40
C GLY A 103 2.05 -8.91 20.81
N ASN A 104 1.81 -7.61 20.57
CA ASN A 104 0.54 -6.94 20.91
C ASN A 104 -0.20 -6.33 19.70
N GLN A 105 0.18 -6.65 18.46
CA GLN A 105 -0.44 -6.13 17.24
C GLN A 105 -1.95 -6.42 17.17
N ASN A 106 -2.39 -7.60 17.62
CA ASN A 106 -3.82 -7.96 17.63
C ASN A 106 -4.63 -7.14 18.64
N ALA A 107 -4.03 -6.81 19.79
CA ALA A 107 -4.67 -5.96 20.80
C ALA A 107 -4.83 -4.53 20.30
N VAL A 108 -3.79 -3.98 19.64
CA VAL A 108 -3.86 -2.65 19.00
C VAL A 108 -4.88 -2.63 17.86
N ALA A 109 -4.88 -3.64 16.99
CA ALA A 109 -5.87 -3.74 15.92
C ALA A 109 -7.31 -3.80 16.47
N SER A 110 -7.52 -4.52 17.57
CA SER A 110 -8.82 -4.61 18.23
C SER A 110 -9.24 -3.30 18.90
N GLY A 111 -8.30 -2.46 19.32
CA GLY A 111 -8.57 -1.14 19.88
C GLY A 111 -8.83 -0.05 18.83
N ILE A 112 -8.36 -0.25 17.59
CA ILE A 112 -8.62 0.63 16.45
C ILE A 112 -9.98 0.33 15.81
N LYS A 113 -10.38 -0.94 15.80
CA LYS A 113 -11.69 -1.42 15.30
C LYS A 113 -12.85 -0.80 16.08
#